data_AF-A0A2I0QJW6-F1
#
_entry.id   AF-A0A2I0QJW6-F1
#
_cell.length_a   1.000
_cell.length_b   1.000
_cell.length_c   1.000
_cell.angle_alpha   90.00
_cell.angle_beta   90.00
_cell.angle_gamma   90.00
#
_symmetry.space_group_name_H-M   'P 1'
#
loop_
_entity.id
_entity.type
_entity.pdbx_description
1 polymer ?
#
loop_
_entity_poly.entity_id
_entity_poly.type
_entity_poly.pdbx_seq_one_letter_code
_entity_poly.pdbx_strand_id
1 'polypeptide(L)'
;ANATDICDSNVSITSNKLAIYPVGTTTVTFIATDDFGNNASCSTKVTVLCMCISSPIGDTNGDGCVDEKDLTILSSVYGSRFVWNNDTCNTVSENARFSDFNCDGKVDKRDLVILMKNFRKQSICS
;
A
#
# COMPACT_ATOMS: atom_id res chain seq x y z
N ALA A 1 21.24 8.04 4.58
CA ALA A 1 20.87 9.46 4.78
C ALA A 1 22.16 10.25 4.92
N ASN A 2 22.22 11.46 4.37
CA ASN A 2 23.37 12.35 4.51
C ASN A 2 22.87 13.69 5.06
N ALA A 3 23.66 14.33 5.91
CA ALA A 3 23.42 15.66 6.42
C ALA A 3 24.74 16.43 6.42
N THR A 4 24.67 17.73 6.16
CA THR A 4 25.82 18.63 6.13
C THR A 4 25.56 19.76 7.11
N ASP A 5 26.53 20.04 7.96
CA ASP A 5 26.57 21.24 8.78
C ASP A 5 27.81 22.07 8.39
N ILE A 6 27.68 23.39 8.52
CA ILE A 6 28.73 24.37 8.22
C ILE A 6 29.60 24.62 9.46
N CYS A 7 29.06 24.38 10.66
CA CYS A 7 29.72 24.68 11.93
C CYS A 7 30.40 23.44 12.54
N ASP A 8 29.76 22.28 12.51
CA ASP A 8 30.25 21.04 13.12
C ASP A 8 30.44 19.89 12.12
N SER A 9 31.28 18.94 12.53
CA SER A 9 31.57 17.73 11.76
C SER A 9 30.69 16.53 12.14
N ASN A 10 30.02 16.60 13.30
CA ASN A 10 29.15 15.54 13.80
C ASN A 10 27.69 15.96 13.75
N VAL A 11 26.94 15.30 12.86
CA VAL A 11 25.47 15.46 12.77
C VAL A 11 24.84 14.09 13.00
N SER A 12 23.95 14.02 13.98
CA SER A 12 23.18 12.81 14.25
C SER A 12 21.95 12.77 13.36
N ILE A 13 21.71 11.65 12.66
CA ILE A 13 20.51 11.47 11.84
C ILE A 13 19.66 10.33 12.41
N THR A 14 18.41 10.65 12.74
CA THR A 14 17.41 9.66 13.17
C THR A 14 16.25 9.60 12.17
N SER A 15 15.52 8.48 12.15
CA SER A 15 14.34 8.33 11.28
C SER A 15 13.37 7.30 11.81
N ASN A 16 12.09 7.42 11.44
CA ASN A 16 11.05 6.40 11.67
C ASN A 16 11.03 5.31 10.57
N LYS A 17 12.14 5.08 9.87
CA LYS A 17 12.22 4.06 8.81
C LYS A 17 11.89 2.67 9.36
N LEU A 18 11.21 1.86 8.56
CA LEU A 18 10.93 0.47 8.89
C LEU A 18 11.90 -0.46 8.16
N ALA A 19 12.15 -1.63 8.75
CA ALA A 19 12.92 -2.70 8.09
C ALA A 19 12.12 -3.32 6.92
N ILE A 20 10.79 -3.40 7.08
CA ILE A 20 9.83 -3.88 6.09
C ILE A 20 8.66 -2.89 6.08
N TYR A 21 8.24 -2.45 4.89
CA TYR A 21 7.10 -1.57 4.73
C TYR A 21 5.85 -2.39 4.41
N PRO A 22 4.71 -2.17 5.10
CA PRO A 22 3.45 -2.75 4.71
C PRO A 22 2.97 -2.14 3.39
N VAL A 23 2.03 -2.85 2.72
CA VAL A 23 1.34 -2.33 1.53
C VAL A 23 0.64 -1.02 1.85
N GLY A 24 0.67 -0.08 0.89
CA GLY A 24 0.20 1.29 1.05
C GLY A 24 1.34 2.31 1.12
N THR A 25 1.03 3.52 1.59
CA THR A 25 2.01 4.61 1.68
C THR A 25 2.48 4.82 3.12
N THR A 26 3.78 4.67 3.34
CA THR A 26 4.44 5.02 4.61
C THR A 26 5.24 6.30 4.45
N THR A 27 5.01 7.29 5.30
CA THR A 27 5.82 8.51 5.35
C THR A 27 7.02 8.29 6.28
N VAL A 28 8.21 8.39 5.72
CA VAL A 28 9.47 8.29 6.46
C VAL A 28 10.02 9.70 6.67
N THR A 29 10.16 10.09 7.92
CA THR A 29 10.73 11.37 8.36
C THR A 29 12.13 11.14 8.88
N PHE A 30 13.07 11.95 8.41
CA PHE A 30 14.45 12.03 8.87
C PHE A 30 14.63 13.32 9.66
N ILE A 31 15.32 13.24 10.79
CA ILE A 31 15.67 14.38 11.65
C ILE A 31 17.19 14.39 11.81
N ALA A 32 17.82 15.47 11.38
CA ALA A 32 19.22 15.77 11.62
C ALA A 32 19.32 16.69 12.86
N THR A 33 20.26 16.41 13.75
CA THR A 33 20.54 17.21 14.95
C THR A 33 22.03 17.48 15.05
N ASP A 34 22.39 18.76 15.18
CA ASP A 34 23.78 19.20 15.42
C ASP A 34 24.14 19.15 16.92
N ASP A 35 25.42 19.41 17.23
CA ASP A 35 25.92 19.35 18.61
C ASP A 35 25.40 20.51 19.49
N PHE A 36 24.88 21.58 18.87
CA PHE A 36 24.21 22.70 19.53
C PHE A 36 22.70 22.47 19.74
N GLY A 37 22.17 21.34 19.28
CA GLY A 37 20.77 20.95 19.43
C GLY A 37 19.81 21.55 18.39
N ASN A 38 20.30 22.19 17.33
CA ASN A 38 19.47 22.60 16.20
C ASN A 38 19.00 21.37 15.44
N ASN A 39 17.77 21.43 14.92
CA ASN A 39 17.17 20.34 14.17
C ASN A 39 16.76 20.77 12.75
N ALA A 40 16.93 19.84 11.81
CA ALA A 40 16.38 19.94 10.47
C ALA A 40 15.67 18.63 10.12
N SER A 41 14.48 18.72 9.52
CA SER A 41 13.69 17.54 9.15
C SER A 41 13.37 17.49 7.67
N CYS A 42 13.43 16.29 7.08
CA CYS A 42 12.90 16.03 5.73
C CYS A 42 12.04 14.77 5.74
N SER A 43 11.07 14.66 4.83
CA SER A 43 10.20 13.48 4.73
C SER A 43 10.16 12.94 3.30
N THR A 44 10.08 11.62 3.18
CA THR A 44 9.85 10.91 1.91
C THR A 44 8.66 9.96 2.05
N LYS A 45 8.01 9.65 0.93
CA LYS A 45 6.89 8.71 0.87
C LYS A 45 7.37 7.41 0.23
N VAL A 46 7.24 6.30 0.95
CA VAL A 46 7.42 4.94 0.44
C VAL A 46 6.06 4.38 0.11
N THR A 47 5.79 4.11 -1.17
CA THR A 47 4.53 3.46 -1.59
C THR A 47 4.84 2.03 -2.01
N VAL A 48 4.31 1.07 -1.25
CA VAL A 48 4.34 -0.34 -1.59
C VAL A 48 3.00 -0.68 -2.25
N LEU A 49 3.06 -1.02 -3.53
CA LEU A 49 1.90 -1.50 -4.29
C LEU A 49 1.85 -3.03 -4.22
N CYS A 50 0.65 -3.59 -4.12
CA CYS A 50 0.53 -5.01 -4.42
C CYS A 50 0.43 -5.24 -5.92
N MET A 51 1.22 -6.20 -6.39
CA MET A 51 1.24 -6.64 -7.77
C MET A 51 0.11 -7.66 -8.10
N CYS A 52 -0.74 -7.99 -7.12
CA CYS A 52 -1.84 -8.95 -7.24
C CYS A 52 -3.10 -8.40 -7.92
N ILE A 53 -3.23 -7.07 -8.00
CA ILE A 53 -4.50 -6.43 -8.37
C ILE A 53 -4.46 -6.14 -9.87
N SER A 54 -5.47 -6.61 -10.61
CA SER A 54 -5.72 -6.20 -12.00
C SER A 54 -5.83 -4.69 -12.05
N SER A 55 -5.19 -4.03 -13.01
CA SER A 55 -5.41 -2.59 -13.21
C SER A 55 -6.75 -2.41 -13.90
N PRO A 56 -7.71 -1.67 -13.31
CA PRO A 56 -7.61 -0.73 -12.17
C PRO A 56 -7.81 -1.34 -10.76
N ILE A 57 -7.26 -0.68 -9.72
CA ILE A 57 -7.52 -1.07 -8.32
C ILE A 57 -9.04 -1.12 -8.04
N GLY A 58 -9.54 -2.30 -7.69
CA GLY A 58 -10.97 -2.54 -7.52
C GLY A 58 -11.55 -3.53 -8.54
N ASP A 59 -10.85 -3.77 -9.65
CA ASP A 59 -11.23 -4.72 -10.69
C ASP A 59 -10.86 -6.14 -10.26
N THR A 60 -11.83 -6.85 -9.69
CA THR A 60 -11.67 -8.22 -9.20
C THR A 60 -11.83 -9.27 -10.29
N ASN A 61 -12.51 -8.93 -11.39
CA ASN A 61 -12.85 -9.87 -12.46
C ASN A 61 -11.90 -9.76 -13.68
N GLY A 62 -11.05 -8.73 -13.70
CA GLY A 62 -10.05 -8.46 -14.73
C GLY A 62 -10.64 -7.89 -16.03
N ASP A 63 -11.86 -7.36 -16.01
CA ASP A 63 -12.53 -6.81 -17.20
C ASP A 63 -12.12 -5.36 -17.51
N GLY A 64 -11.20 -4.81 -16.71
CA GLY A 64 -10.66 -3.47 -16.87
C GLY A 64 -11.55 -2.39 -16.27
N CYS A 65 -12.62 -2.76 -15.57
CA CYS A 65 -13.61 -1.89 -14.97
C CYS A 65 -13.77 -2.12 -13.47
N VAL A 66 -14.29 -1.10 -12.75
CA VAL A 66 -14.68 -1.23 -11.34
C VAL A 66 -16.18 -1.02 -11.21
N ASP A 67 -16.94 -2.12 -11.20
CA ASP A 67 -18.39 -2.16 -11.30
C ASP A 67 -19.07 -3.12 -10.28
N GLU A 68 -20.37 -3.38 -10.46
CA GLU A 68 -21.16 -4.23 -9.56
C GLU A 68 -20.74 -5.71 -9.59
N LYS A 69 -20.15 -6.18 -10.71
CA LYS A 69 -19.58 -7.53 -10.80
C LYS A 69 -18.40 -7.67 -9.84
N ASP A 70 -17.66 -6.60 -9.60
CA ASP A 70 -16.56 -6.63 -8.65
C ASP A 70 -17.02 -6.74 -7.21
N LEU A 71 -18.11 -6.05 -6.89
CA LEU A 71 -18.76 -6.20 -5.59
C LEU A 71 -19.25 -7.64 -5.38
N THR A 72 -19.75 -8.28 -6.43
CA THR A 72 -20.22 -9.66 -6.38
C THR A 72 -19.09 -10.61 -6.02
N ILE A 73 -17.94 -10.49 -6.70
CA ILE A 73 -16.77 -11.32 -6.39
C ILE A 73 -16.25 -11.01 -5.00
N LEU A 74 -16.05 -9.72 -4.65
CA LEU A 74 -15.60 -9.31 -3.33
C LEU A 74 -16.47 -9.88 -2.20
N SER A 75 -17.80 -9.80 -2.36
CA SER A 75 -18.75 -10.33 -1.39
C SER A 75 -18.68 -11.85 -1.25
N SER A 76 -18.40 -12.57 -2.34
CA SER A 76 -18.28 -14.03 -2.34
C SER A 76 -17.06 -14.55 -1.58
N VAL A 77 -16.02 -13.72 -1.45
CA VAL A 77 -14.77 -14.06 -0.75
C VAL A 77 -14.57 -13.25 0.53
N TYR A 78 -15.55 -12.44 0.95
CA TYR A 78 -15.45 -11.62 2.16
C TYR A 78 -15.22 -12.48 3.41
N GLY A 79 -14.24 -12.09 4.24
CA GLY A 79 -13.82 -12.85 5.43
C GLY A 79 -12.78 -13.94 5.13
N SER A 80 -12.43 -14.17 3.87
CA SER A 80 -11.35 -15.09 3.52
C SER A 80 -10.00 -14.57 4.00
N ARG A 81 -9.15 -15.48 4.50
CA ARG A 81 -7.81 -15.17 5.01
C ARG A 81 -6.76 -15.96 4.24
N PHE A 82 -5.71 -15.29 3.82
CA PHE A 82 -4.66 -15.83 2.96
C PHE A 82 -3.30 -15.72 3.63
N VAL A 83 -2.50 -16.76 3.49
CA VAL A 83 -1.09 -16.76 3.88
C VAL A 83 -0.29 -16.48 2.62
N TRP A 84 0.28 -15.29 2.52
CA TRP A 84 1.15 -14.92 1.41
C TRP A 84 2.47 -15.69 1.54
N ASN A 85 2.85 -16.45 0.52
CA ASN A 85 4.27 -16.77 0.32
C ASN A 85 4.89 -15.58 -0.45
N ASN A 86 6.07 -15.17 -0.03
CA ASN A 86 6.55 -13.79 -0.15
C ASN A 86 6.80 -13.24 -1.56
N ASP A 87 6.51 -13.95 -2.65
CA ASP A 87 6.85 -13.48 -4.01
C ASP A 87 5.83 -13.82 -5.10
N THR A 88 4.73 -14.48 -4.77
CA THR A 88 3.72 -14.80 -5.77
C THR A 88 2.35 -14.62 -5.17
N CYS A 89 1.48 -13.91 -5.87
CA CYS A 89 0.08 -13.74 -5.49
C CYS A 89 -0.72 -15.06 -5.72
N ASN A 90 -0.10 -16.19 -5.36
CA ASN A 90 -0.54 -17.55 -5.58
C ASN A 90 -1.24 -18.00 -4.30
N THR A 91 -2.49 -17.59 -4.16
CA THR A 91 -3.41 -18.19 -3.19
C THR A 91 -4.09 -19.41 -3.83
N VAL A 92 -4.59 -20.32 -3.00
CA VAL A 92 -5.38 -21.50 -3.42
C VAL A 92 -6.78 -21.15 -3.99
N SER A 93 -7.10 -19.85 -4.14
CA SER A 93 -8.38 -19.38 -4.70
C SER A 93 -8.12 -18.23 -5.66
N GLU A 94 -8.20 -18.54 -6.96
CA GLU A 94 -7.89 -17.62 -8.06
C GLU A 94 -8.71 -16.33 -8.08
N ASN A 95 -9.88 -16.31 -7.45
CA ASN A 95 -10.76 -15.13 -7.40
C ASN A 95 -10.43 -14.21 -6.23
N ALA A 96 -9.92 -14.77 -5.13
CA ALA A 96 -9.71 -14.00 -3.91
C ALA A 96 -8.43 -13.15 -3.94
N ARG A 97 -7.44 -13.52 -4.75
CA ARG A 97 -6.20 -12.72 -4.96
C ARG A 97 -6.49 -11.33 -5.50
N PHE A 98 -7.55 -11.17 -6.29
CA PHE A 98 -7.93 -9.89 -6.87
C PHE A 98 -8.83 -9.06 -5.96
N SER A 99 -9.33 -9.64 -4.86
CA SER A 99 -10.27 -9.01 -3.93
C SER A 99 -9.63 -8.48 -2.64
N ASP A 100 -8.41 -8.92 -2.30
CA ASP A 100 -7.63 -8.32 -1.20
C ASP A 100 -6.82 -7.15 -1.77
N PHE A 101 -7.45 -5.98 -1.89
CA PHE A 101 -6.85 -4.80 -2.54
C PHE A 101 -5.83 -4.07 -1.66
N ASN A 102 -5.86 -4.30 -0.35
CA ASN A 102 -4.87 -3.75 0.58
C ASN A 102 -3.78 -4.75 0.98
N CYS A 103 -3.98 -6.01 0.60
CA CYS A 103 -2.99 -7.08 0.53
C CYS A 103 -2.41 -7.41 1.89
N ASP A 104 -3.26 -7.35 2.90
CA ASP A 104 -2.92 -7.68 4.27
C ASP A 104 -3.26 -9.14 4.62
N GLY A 105 -3.66 -9.92 3.61
CA GLY A 105 -3.99 -11.33 3.72
C GLY A 105 -5.40 -11.56 4.23
N LYS A 106 -6.27 -10.55 4.20
CA LYS A 106 -7.68 -10.69 4.54
C LYS A 106 -8.51 -9.90 3.55
N VAL A 107 -9.55 -10.54 3.02
CA VAL A 107 -10.62 -9.78 2.36
C VAL A 107 -11.56 -9.29 3.45
N ASP A 108 -11.54 -8.00 3.75
CA ASP A 108 -12.37 -7.39 4.80
C ASP A 108 -12.95 -6.02 4.41
N LYS A 109 -13.49 -5.31 5.40
CA LYS A 109 -14.15 -4.00 5.20
C LYS A 109 -13.21 -2.98 4.53
N ARG A 110 -11.89 -3.10 4.70
CA ARG A 110 -10.92 -2.18 4.08
C ARG A 110 -10.89 -2.38 2.57
N ASP A 111 -11.03 -3.59 2.09
CA ASP A 111 -11.14 -3.88 0.66
C ASP A 111 -12.44 -3.35 0.08
N LEU A 112 -13.56 -3.49 0.81
CA LEU A 112 -14.82 -2.87 0.43
C LEU A 112 -14.71 -1.34 0.34
N VAL A 113 -14.00 -0.70 1.26
CA VAL A 113 -13.76 0.76 1.21
C VAL A 113 -12.92 1.14 -0.01
N ILE A 114 -11.94 0.32 -0.39
CA ILE A 114 -11.12 0.55 -1.59
C ILE A 114 -11.96 0.39 -2.86
N LEU A 115 -12.76 -0.68 -2.96
CA LEU A 115 -13.67 -0.90 -4.07
C LEU A 115 -14.61 0.29 -4.24
N MET A 116 -15.30 0.70 -3.17
CA MET A 116 -16.26 1.81 -3.20
C MET A 116 -15.62 3.16 -3.54
N LYS A 117 -14.34 3.37 -3.21
CA LYS A 117 -13.59 4.58 -3.60
C LYS A 117 -13.22 4.61 -5.08
N ASN A 118 -13.16 3.47 -5.75
CA ASN A 118 -12.80 3.35 -7.16
C ASN A 118 -14.01 3.07 -8.05
N PHE A 119 -15.15 2.70 -7.46
CA PHE A 119 -16.45 2.55 -8.12
C PHE A 119 -16.77 3.79 -8.97
N ARG A 120 -16.93 3.59 -10.29
CA ARG A 120 -17.22 4.63 -11.30
C ARG A 120 -16.14 5.70 -11.54
N LYS A 121 -14.90 5.52 -11.10
CA LYS A 121 -13.80 6.44 -11.47
C LYS A 121 -13.30 6.29 -12.91
N GLN A 122 -13.78 5.28 -13.64
CA GLN A 122 -13.41 5.07 -15.03
C GLN A 122 -14.58 5.38 -15.97
N SER A 123 -14.37 6.38 -16.82
CA SER A 123 -15.30 6.90 -17.83
C SER A 123 -15.57 5.93 -18.99
N ILE A 124 -15.19 4.65 -18.88
CA ILE A 124 -15.09 3.69 -20.00
C ILE A 124 -15.97 2.44 -19.78
N CYS A 125 -16.53 2.26 -18.58
CA CYS A 125 -17.34 1.09 -18.25
C CYS A 125 -18.77 1.28 -18.77
N SER A 126 -19.14 0.46 -19.76
CA SER A 126 -20.47 0.43 -20.40
C SER A 126 -21.40 -0.59 -19.75
#